data_AF-A0A7W3Y7N6-F1
#
_entry.id   AF-A0A7W3Y7N6-F1
#
_cell.length_a   1.000
_cell.length_b   1.000
_cell.length_c   1.000
_cell.angle_alpha   90.00
_cell.angle_beta   90.00
_cell.angle_gamma   90.00
#
_symmetry.space_group_name_H-M   'P 1'
#
loop_
_entity.id
_entity.type
_entity.pdbx_description
1 polymer ?
#
loop_
_entity_poly.entity_id
_entity_poly.type
_entity_poly.pdbx_seq_one_letter_code
_entity_poly.pdbx_strand_id
1 'polypeptide(L)'
;MRKRRNKQQRQKQTYFIIGLLLIVGLAFSVYHAHQTKTVSNSYPVDETVTLTNTAKIYDSLSAIRETNTKFNTASTYKVNRYYLIDKDPHKVYAQIIYNGKNYFVRSTDTNIVMTNAINKYIAQAGYPHADIEHQISSRFTQQQYGTTSGKPRGVIIHDTGNENSTINSEVSYMEKNYGTTRVFVHTFIDAQQILNIADAKYMAEGAGPNANPYFVQFEMPHEYTATAFANQVANAAYYTAYNLKQGNLPVTKGNKNGGGTVWTHAMVSSYLGGTDHQDPISYWSASAKKLFDTSYTINDFIVLVQAYYNKM
;
A
#
# COMPACT_ATOMS: atom_id res chain seq x y z
N MET A 1 68.92 -28.88 -16.49
CA MET A 1 67.53 -29.23 -16.11
C MET A 1 66.89 -28.35 -15.01
N ARG A 2 67.65 -27.80 -14.05
CA ARG A 2 67.14 -27.01 -12.90
C ARG A 2 66.40 -25.70 -13.28
N LYS A 3 66.87 -24.94 -14.28
CA LYS A 3 66.24 -23.69 -14.77
C LYS A 3 64.84 -23.88 -15.38
N ARG A 4 64.59 -24.98 -16.10
CA ARG A 4 63.28 -25.29 -16.71
C ARG A 4 62.22 -25.65 -15.65
N ARG A 5 62.60 -26.41 -14.60
CA ARG A 5 61.73 -26.72 -13.45
C ARG A 5 61.31 -25.46 -12.68
N ASN A 6 62.24 -24.53 -12.40
CA ASN A 6 61.90 -23.26 -11.73
C ASN A 6 60.95 -22.36 -12.53
N LYS A 7 61.06 -22.36 -13.88
CA LYS A 7 60.15 -21.59 -14.74
C LYS A 7 58.72 -22.16 -14.72
N GLN A 8 58.57 -23.48 -14.78
CA GLN A 8 57.27 -24.15 -14.66
C GLN A 8 56.65 -23.97 -13.28
N GLN A 9 57.45 -24.01 -12.21
CA GLN A 9 56.97 -23.80 -10.84
C GLN A 9 56.47 -22.36 -10.64
N ARG A 10 57.20 -21.37 -11.15
CA ARG A 10 56.75 -19.97 -11.16
C ARG A 10 55.49 -19.78 -11.97
N GLN A 11 55.38 -20.37 -13.15
CA GLN A 11 54.13 -20.32 -13.95
C GLN A 11 52.94 -20.93 -13.20
N LYS A 12 53.11 -22.09 -12.55
CA LYS A 12 52.04 -22.70 -11.73
C LYS A 12 51.64 -21.80 -10.56
N GLN A 13 52.60 -21.18 -9.87
CA GLN A 13 52.32 -20.19 -8.83
C GLN A 13 51.57 -18.97 -9.39
N THR A 14 51.96 -18.46 -10.55
CA THR A 14 51.28 -17.32 -11.19
C THR A 14 49.85 -17.67 -11.57
N TYR A 15 49.60 -18.84 -12.17
CA TYR A 15 48.23 -19.29 -12.48
C TYR A 15 47.39 -19.53 -11.21
N PHE A 16 48.01 -20.05 -10.15
CA PHE A 16 47.34 -20.22 -8.85
C PHE A 16 46.95 -18.88 -8.23
N ILE A 17 47.83 -17.88 -8.26
CA ILE A 17 47.54 -16.52 -7.75
C ILE A 17 46.45 -15.84 -8.60
N ILE A 18 46.51 -15.96 -9.93
CA ILE A 18 45.47 -15.41 -10.82
C ILE A 18 44.12 -16.08 -10.53
N GLY A 19 44.09 -17.40 -10.37
CA GLY A 19 42.89 -18.13 -9.98
C GLY A 19 42.31 -17.66 -8.65
N LEU A 20 43.16 -17.45 -7.63
CA LEU A 20 42.75 -16.94 -6.33
C LEU A 20 42.16 -15.52 -6.42
N LEU A 21 42.81 -14.62 -7.18
CA LEU A 21 42.33 -13.25 -7.41
C LEU A 21 40.99 -13.21 -8.15
N LEU A 22 40.78 -14.11 -9.12
CA LEU A 22 39.50 -14.23 -9.82
C LEU A 22 38.39 -14.71 -8.88
N ILE A 23 38.67 -15.69 -8.00
CA ILE A 23 37.70 -16.18 -7.00
C ILE A 23 37.34 -15.07 -6.00
N VAL A 24 38.33 -14.33 -5.50
CA VAL A 24 38.10 -13.20 -4.58
C VAL A 24 37.33 -12.08 -5.28
N GLY A 25 37.66 -11.77 -6.54
CA GLY A 25 36.92 -10.79 -7.34
C GLY A 25 35.46 -11.20 -7.58
N LEU A 26 35.21 -12.48 -7.88
CA LEU A 26 33.86 -13.02 -8.03
C LEU A 26 33.10 -12.97 -6.70
N ALA A 27 33.72 -13.40 -5.60
CA ALA A 27 33.12 -13.38 -4.27
C ALA A 27 32.82 -11.94 -3.82
N PHE A 28 33.70 -10.99 -4.10
CA PHE A 28 33.49 -9.57 -3.83
C PHE A 28 32.38 -8.97 -4.70
N SER A 29 32.30 -9.34 -5.98
CA SER A 29 31.23 -8.91 -6.88
C SER A 29 29.87 -9.48 -6.47
N VAL A 30 29.83 -10.75 -6.06
CA VAL A 30 28.62 -11.42 -5.55
C VAL A 30 28.22 -10.81 -4.20
N TYR A 31 29.20 -10.57 -3.31
CA TYR A 31 28.98 -9.88 -2.03
C TYR A 31 28.44 -8.46 -2.27
N HIS A 32 29.02 -7.68 -3.19
CA HIS A 32 28.51 -6.35 -3.51
C HIS A 32 27.13 -6.38 -4.15
N ALA A 33 26.87 -7.29 -5.09
CA ALA A 33 25.54 -7.43 -5.70
C ALA A 33 24.47 -7.84 -4.67
N HIS A 34 24.83 -8.67 -3.68
CA HIS A 34 23.95 -8.99 -2.55
C HIS A 34 23.76 -7.82 -1.58
N GLN A 35 24.71 -6.90 -1.49
CA GLN A 35 24.65 -5.74 -0.59
C GLN A 35 24.02 -4.49 -1.24
N THR A 36 23.93 -4.42 -2.56
CA THR A 36 23.23 -3.32 -3.24
C THR A 36 21.72 -3.51 -3.12
N LYS A 37 21.09 -2.70 -2.27
CA LYS A 37 19.63 -2.64 -2.17
C LYS A 37 19.01 -2.21 -3.49
N THR A 38 17.98 -2.93 -3.91
CA THR A 38 17.31 -2.66 -5.20
C THR A 38 15.98 -1.96 -4.96
N VAL A 39 15.75 -0.88 -5.70
CA VAL A 39 14.43 -0.23 -5.72
C VAL A 39 13.50 -1.14 -6.51
N SER A 40 12.61 -1.83 -5.81
CA SER A 40 11.62 -2.73 -6.42
C SER A 40 10.46 -1.96 -7.03
N ASN A 41 10.09 -0.83 -6.43
CA ASN A 41 9.08 0.09 -6.95
C ASN A 41 9.28 1.49 -6.35
N SER A 42 8.69 2.51 -6.98
CA SER A 42 8.64 3.85 -6.43
C SER A 42 7.46 4.63 -7.01
N TYR A 43 6.91 5.56 -6.25
CA TYR A 43 5.75 6.35 -6.68
C TYR A 43 5.78 7.76 -6.11
N PRO A 44 5.38 8.77 -6.91
CA PRO A 44 5.38 10.16 -6.47
C PRO A 44 4.24 10.43 -5.50
N VAL A 45 4.47 11.38 -4.61
CA VAL A 45 3.48 11.93 -3.66
C VAL A 45 3.69 13.44 -3.54
N ASP A 46 2.76 14.16 -2.93
CA ASP A 46 2.98 15.55 -2.48
C ASP A 46 2.53 15.65 -1.02
N GLU A 47 3.43 15.23 -0.14
CA GLU A 47 3.16 15.12 1.29
C GLU A 47 4.10 16.03 2.07
N THR A 48 3.66 16.35 3.29
CA THR A 48 4.48 17.04 4.27
C THR A 48 4.56 16.17 5.51
N VAL A 49 5.76 15.94 6.03
CA VAL A 49 5.98 15.07 7.19
C VAL A 49 6.74 15.77 8.29
N THR A 50 6.52 15.34 9.53
CA THR A 50 7.50 15.53 10.62
C THR A 50 8.32 14.25 10.78
N LEU A 51 9.44 14.36 11.50
CA LEU A 51 10.35 13.25 11.77
C LEU A 51 10.19 12.78 13.21
N THR A 52 10.34 11.47 13.43
CA THR A 52 10.45 10.93 14.79
C THR A 52 11.80 11.31 15.41
N ASN A 53 11.88 11.31 16.75
CA ASN A 53 13.13 11.59 17.47
C ASN A 53 14.24 10.56 17.22
N THR A 54 13.88 9.39 16.69
CA THR A 54 14.79 8.29 16.36
C THR A 54 15.09 8.18 14.87
N ALA A 55 14.61 9.14 14.06
CA ALA A 55 14.72 9.08 12.62
C ALA A 55 16.18 9.08 12.15
N LYS A 56 16.53 8.04 11.37
CA LYS A 56 17.81 7.96 10.66
C LYS A 56 17.62 8.40 9.22
N ILE A 57 18.50 9.29 8.76
CA ILE A 57 18.38 9.92 7.45
C ILE A 57 19.63 9.59 6.64
N TYR A 58 19.43 9.26 5.37
CA TYR A 58 20.45 8.72 4.50
C TYR A 58 20.67 9.60 3.27
N ASP A 59 21.92 9.74 2.84
CA ASP A 59 22.26 10.46 1.59
C ASP A 59 21.92 9.64 0.34
N SER A 60 21.82 8.31 0.47
CA SER A 60 21.56 7.38 -0.63
C SER A 60 20.90 6.09 -0.15
N LEU A 61 19.96 5.57 -0.94
CA LEU A 61 19.34 4.26 -0.72
C LEU A 61 20.25 3.08 -1.08
N SER A 62 21.25 3.28 -1.95
CA SER A 62 22.14 2.19 -2.38
C SER A 62 23.21 1.87 -1.34
N ALA A 63 23.75 2.90 -0.67
CA ALA A 63 24.80 2.76 0.33
C ALA A 63 24.27 2.82 1.77
N ILE A 64 23.06 3.36 1.98
CA ILE A 64 22.43 3.59 3.31
C ILE A 64 23.42 4.25 4.26
N ARG A 65 24.15 5.22 3.72
CA ARG A 65 25.08 6.02 4.50
C ARG A 65 24.26 7.10 5.20
N GLU A 66 24.24 7.02 6.52
CA GLU A 66 23.60 8.04 7.35
C GLU A 66 24.26 9.40 7.08
N THR A 67 23.43 10.43 7.00
CA THR A 67 23.90 11.78 6.71
C THR A 67 24.46 12.44 7.97
N ASN A 68 25.49 13.26 7.80
CA ASN A 68 25.96 14.15 8.88
C ASN A 68 25.08 15.40 9.02
N THR A 69 24.17 15.63 8.08
CA THR A 69 23.23 16.75 8.09
C THR A 69 22.29 16.64 9.28
N LYS A 70 22.13 17.73 10.04
CA LYS A 70 21.21 17.76 11.18
C LYS A 70 19.80 18.16 10.72
N PHE A 71 18.82 17.36 11.11
CA PHE A 71 17.41 17.62 10.86
C PHE A 71 16.71 17.91 12.19
N ASN A 72 15.87 18.94 12.20
CA ASN A 72 15.03 19.29 13.34
C ASN A 72 13.74 18.47 13.29
N THR A 73 13.44 17.71 14.34
CA THR A 73 12.23 16.87 14.42
C THR A 73 10.95 17.68 14.66
N ALA A 74 11.07 18.92 15.14
CA ALA A 74 9.95 19.86 15.24
C ALA A 74 9.61 20.56 13.91
N SER A 75 10.48 20.45 12.89
CA SER A 75 10.24 21.01 11.57
C SER A 75 9.45 20.05 10.68
N THR A 76 8.85 20.61 9.63
CA THR A 76 8.20 19.83 8.57
C THR A 76 9.08 19.74 7.32
N TYR A 77 8.91 18.66 6.57
CA TYR A 77 9.68 18.35 5.38
C TYR A 77 8.77 17.88 4.26
N LYS A 78 9.05 18.32 3.03
CA LYS A 78 8.33 17.84 1.85
C LYS A 78 8.82 16.45 1.48
N VAL A 79 7.86 15.54 1.28
CA VAL A 79 8.07 14.21 0.70
C VAL A 79 7.44 14.21 -0.68
N ASN A 80 8.24 13.89 -1.70
CA ASN A 80 7.79 13.88 -3.08
C ASN A 80 7.76 12.48 -3.71
N ARG A 81 8.35 11.47 -3.06
CA ARG A 81 8.40 10.10 -3.56
C ARG A 81 8.62 9.09 -2.44
N TYR A 82 7.97 7.94 -2.56
CA TYR A 82 8.26 6.74 -1.78
C TYR A 82 8.98 5.69 -2.63
N TYR A 83 9.79 4.86 -1.96
CA TYR A 83 10.58 3.78 -2.57
C TYR A 83 10.35 2.49 -1.78
N LEU A 84 9.96 1.43 -2.49
CA LEU A 84 9.86 0.07 -1.95
C LEU A 84 11.14 -0.68 -2.29
N ILE A 85 11.82 -1.21 -1.28
CA ILE A 85 13.15 -1.77 -1.43
C ILE A 85 13.15 -3.29 -1.27
N ASP A 86 13.90 -4.00 -2.12
CA ASP A 86 14.12 -5.46 -2.07
C ASP A 86 12.85 -6.34 -2.15
N LYS A 87 11.72 -5.81 -2.65
CA LYS A 87 10.38 -6.46 -2.57
C LYS A 87 9.95 -6.80 -1.13
N ASP A 88 10.57 -6.17 -0.15
CA ASP A 88 10.22 -6.28 1.26
C ASP A 88 9.21 -5.17 1.57
N PRO A 89 7.93 -5.52 1.86
CA PRO A 89 6.89 -4.53 2.05
C PRO A 89 7.15 -3.62 3.27
N HIS A 90 8.04 -4.00 4.19
CA HIS A 90 8.40 -3.18 5.35
C HIS A 90 9.56 -2.22 5.08
N LYS A 91 10.29 -2.37 3.97
CA LYS A 91 11.39 -1.47 3.60
C LYS A 91 10.92 -0.36 2.67
N VAL A 92 10.15 0.56 3.25
CA VAL A 92 9.66 1.75 2.54
C VAL A 92 10.46 2.98 2.99
N TYR A 93 10.92 3.77 2.02
CA TYR A 93 11.68 5.00 2.29
C TYR A 93 11.01 6.20 1.63
N ALA A 94 10.85 7.28 2.39
CA ALA A 94 10.44 8.59 1.91
C ALA A 94 11.66 9.36 1.40
N GLN A 95 11.53 10.02 0.25
CA GLN A 95 12.48 11.03 -0.19
C GLN A 95 12.08 12.40 0.32
N ILE A 96 12.96 13.00 1.11
CA ILE A 96 12.84 14.36 1.64
C ILE A 96 13.72 15.31 0.84
N ILE A 97 13.19 16.48 0.50
CA ILE A 97 13.99 17.58 -0.07
C ILE A 97 14.38 18.55 1.04
N TYR A 98 15.69 18.76 1.22
CA TYR A 98 16.22 19.73 2.18
C TYR A 98 17.43 20.44 1.58
N ASN A 99 17.43 21.79 1.62
CA ASN A 99 18.48 22.64 1.02
C ASN A 99 18.85 22.25 -0.43
N GLY A 100 17.84 21.95 -1.24
CA GLY A 100 18.01 21.57 -2.66
C GLY A 100 18.60 20.17 -2.89
N LYS A 101 18.75 19.36 -1.83
CA LYS A 101 19.26 17.98 -1.92
C LYS A 101 18.20 16.97 -1.50
N ASN A 102 18.32 15.77 -2.06
CA ASN A 102 17.49 14.63 -1.72
C ASN A 102 18.12 13.84 -0.57
N TYR A 103 17.29 13.52 0.41
CA TYR A 103 17.61 12.64 1.52
C TYR A 103 16.56 11.55 1.62
N PHE A 104 16.89 10.47 2.32
CA PHE A 104 16.00 9.32 2.46
C PHE A 104 15.81 8.97 3.93
N VAL A 105 14.58 8.70 4.33
CA VAL A 105 14.24 8.27 5.70
C VAL A 105 13.27 7.11 5.62
N ARG A 106 13.31 6.18 6.56
CA ARG A 106 12.31 5.10 6.60
C ARG A 106 10.94 5.71 6.82
N SER A 107 9.92 5.20 6.13
CA SER A 107 8.55 5.70 6.28
C SER A 107 8.05 5.64 7.73
N THR A 108 8.46 4.60 8.47
CA THR A 108 8.12 4.40 9.89
C THR A 108 8.70 5.48 10.80
N ASP A 109 9.74 6.19 10.35
CA ASP A 109 10.39 7.29 11.06
C ASP A 109 9.81 8.67 10.66
N THR A 110 8.68 8.68 9.94
CA THR A 110 7.96 9.89 9.51
C THR A 110 6.52 9.89 10.01
N ASN A 111 5.95 11.08 10.21
CA ASN A 111 4.52 11.26 10.42
C ASN A 111 3.98 12.27 9.42
N ILE A 112 2.99 11.86 8.62
CA ILE A 112 2.32 12.75 7.66
C ILE A 112 1.54 13.82 8.42
N VAL A 113 1.68 15.07 7.98
CA VAL A 113 0.91 16.22 8.47
C VAL A 113 -0.46 16.20 7.81
N MET A 114 -1.48 15.86 8.58
CA MET A 114 -2.87 15.78 8.10
C MET A 114 -3.52 17.15 7.98
N THR A 115 -4.00 17.48 6.78
CA THR A 115 -4.71 18.74 6.49
C THR A 115 -6.23 18.57 6.52
N ASN A 116 -6.74 17.42 6.08
CA ASN A 116 -8.17 17.10 6.15
C ASN A 116 -8.62 16.91 7.61
N ALA A 117 -9.78 17.47 7.98
CA ALA A 117 -10.28 17.45 9.36
C ALA A 117 -10.55 16.03 9.89
N ILE A 118 -11.08 15.14 9.05
CA ILE A 118 -11.35 13.74 9.40
C ILE A 118 -10.03 12.99 9.58
N ASN A 119 -9.09 13.11 8.64
CA ASN A 119 -7.78 12.47 8.77
C ASN A 119 -7.01 12.98 10.00
N LYS A 120 -7.12 14.27 10.31
CA LYS A 120 -6.53 14.85 11.52
C LYS A 120 -7.16 14.28 12.79
N TYR A 121 -8.48 14.12 12.83
CA TYR A 121 -9.20 13.46 13.92
C TYR A 121 -8.68 12.03 14.14
N ILE A 122 -8.57 11.24 13.06
CA ILE A 122 -8.05 9.86 13.10
C ILE A 122 -6.59 9.82 13.56
N ALA A 123 -5.75 10.72 13.03
CA ALA A 123 -4.35 10.81 13.42
C ALA A 123 -4.17 11.19 14.90
N GLN A 124 -5.01 12.09 15.43
CA GLN A 124 -5.02 12.47 16.84
C GLN A 124 -5.47 11.32 17.75
N ALA A 125 -6.34 10.44 17.27
CA ALA A 125 -6.73 9.19 17.94
C ALA A 125 -5.65 8.09 17.84
N GLY A 126 -4.52 8.35 17.19
CA GLY A 126 -3.41 7.39 17.09
C GLY A 126 -3.58 6.35 15.98
N TYR A 127 -4.36 6.65 14.94
CA TYR A 127 -4.64 5.73 13.82
C TYR A 127 -5.28 4.40 14.28
N PRO A 128 -6.43 4.45 14.98
CA PRO A 128 -7.12 3.24 15.43
C PRO A 128 -7.55 2.38 14.23
N HIS A 129 -7.66 1.07 14.45
CA HIS A 129 -8.32 0.17 13.51
C HIS A 129 -8.88 -1.03 14.27
N ALA A 130 -9.91 -1.65 13.72
CA ALA A 130 -10.39 -2.95 14.16
C ALA A 130 -9.43 -4.07 13.70
N ASP A 131 -9.55 -5.24 14.33
CA ASP A 131 -8.93 -6.45 13.82
C ASP A 131 -9.67 -6.94 12.57
N ILE A 132 -8.95 -7.66 11.70
CA ILE A 132 -9.53 -8.29 10.52
C ILE A 132 -10.15 -9.62 10.95
N GLU A 133 -11.48 -9.67 10.92
CA GLU A 133 -12.25 -10.87 11.21
C GLU A 133 -12.56 -11.65 9.93
N HIS A 134 -12.84 -12.95 10.10
CA HIS A 134 -13.06 -13.87 8.98
C HIS A 134 -14.30 -14.72 9.22
N GLN A 135 -15.34 -14.51 8.42
CA GLN A 135 -16.52 -15.34 8.33
C GLN A 135 -16.72 -15.77 6.87
N ILE A 136 -15.76 -16.54 6.37
CA ILE A 136 -15.70 -16.92 4.95
C ILE A 136 -16.87 -17.84 4.60
N SER A 137 -17.69 -17.41 3.64
CA SER A 137 -18.80 -18.19 3.12
C SER A 137 -18.33 -19.16 2.04
N SER A 138 -18.74 -20.43 2.14
CA SER A 138 -18.53 -21.43 1.08
C SER A 138 -19.49 -21.24 -0.11
N ARG A 139 -20.43 -20.30 -0.03
CA ARG A 139 -21.39 -19.99 -1.10
C ARG A 139 -20.74 -19.28 -2.28
N PHE A 140 -19.75 -18.43 -2.01
CA PHE A 140 -19.10 -17.62 -3.04
C PHE A 140 -18.11 -18.45 -3.85
N THR A 141 -18.11 -18.25 -5.17
CA THR A 141 -17.21 -18.97 -6.06
C THR A 141 -15.79 -18.46 -5.90
N GLN A 142 -14.83 -19.38 -5.82
CA GLN A 142 -13.41 -19.06 -5.73
C GLN A 142 -12.80 -19.11 -7.14
N GLN A 143 -12.70 -17.95 -7.78
CA GLN A 143 -12.03 -17.80 -9.07
C GLN A 143 -10.68 -17.08 -8.92
N GLN A 144 -9.65 -17.56 -9.60
CA GLN A 144 -8.33 -16.93 -9.57
C GLN A 144 -8.36 -15.53 -10.18
N TYR A 145 -7.50 -14.63 -9.68
CA TYR A 145 -7.29 -13.33 -10.30
C TYR A 145 -6.80 -13.49 -11.75
N GLY A 146 -7.25 -12.60 -12.64
CA GLY A 146 -6.84 -12.53 -14.04
C GLY A 146 -5.46 -11.89 -14.26
N THR A 147 -4.69 -11.62 -13.20
CA THR A 147 -3.31 -11.15 -13.31
C THR A 147 -2.36 -12.32 -13.60
N THR A 148 -1.24 -12.04 -14.25
CA THR A 148 -0.21 -13.06 -14.52
C THR A 148 0.42 -13.63 -13.25
N SER A 149 0.36 -12.88 -12.14
CA SER A 149 0.84 -13.31 -10.83
C SER A 149 -0.19 -14.11 -10.03
N GLY A 150 -1.45 -14.17 -10.46
CA GLY A 150 -2.56 -14.73 -9.69
C GLY A 150 -2.88 -13.95 -8.41
N LYS A 151 -2.48 -12.67 -8.34
CA LYS A 151 -2.64 -11.79 -7.16
C LYS A 151 -3.40 -10.51 -7.54
N PRO A 152 -4.08 -9.85 -6.59
CA PRO A 152 -4.71 -8.56 -6.86
C PRO A 152 -3.66 -7.51 -7.19
N ARG A 153 -4.05 -6.50 -7.99
CA ARG A 153 -3.22 -5.32 -8.31
C ARG A 153 -3.68 -4.06 -7.58
N GLY A 154 -4.62 -4.17 -6.65
CA GLY A 154 -5.12 -3.05 -5.85
C GLY A 154 -6.41 -3.38 -5.10
N VAL A 155 -7.08 -2.33 -4.63
CA VAL A 155 -8.32 -2.38 -3.85
C VAL A 155 -9.35 -1.41 -4.44
N ILE A 156 -10.61 -1.83 -4.48
CA ILE A 156 -11.78 -1.02 -4.83
C ILE A 156 -12.60 -0.76 -3.57
N ILE A 157 -12.94 0.51 -3.38
CA ILE A 157 -13.78 1.02 -2.31
C ILE A 157 -15.21 1.18 -2.82
N HIS A 158 -16.14 0.59 -2.08
CA HIS A 158 -17.58 0.71 -2.27
C HIS A 158 -18.29 1.30 -1.04
N ASP A 159 -19.49 1.81 -1.24
CA ASP A 159 -20.50 1.99 -0.20
C ASP A 159 -21.74 1.17 -0.57
N THR A 160 -22.50 0.72 0.43
CA THR A 160 -23.59 -0.23 0.21
C THR A 160 -24.77 0.37 -0.55
N GLY A 161 -24.82 1.69 -0.71
CA GLY A 161 -25.96 2.42 -1.28
C GLY A 161 -27.26 2.25 -0.47
N ASN A 162 -27.17 1.72 0.75
CA ASN A 162 -28.31 1.32 1.56
C ASN A 162 -28.26 1.98 2.94
N GLU A 163 -29.17 2.92 3.16
CA GLU A 163 -29.26 3.63 4.43
C GLU A 163 -29.76 2.70 5.55
N ASN A 164 -29.13 2.77 6.72
CA ASN A 164 -29.46 2.03 7.95
C ASN A 164 -29.25 0.52 7.87
N SER A 165 -28.45 0.03 6.91
CA SER A 165 -28.02 -1.36 6.92
C SER A 165 -26.86 -1.60 7.88
N THR A 166 -26.73 -2.86 8.31
CA THR A 166 -25.60 -3.36 9.11
C THR A 166 -24.82 -4.36 8.29
N ILE A 167 -23.58 -4.65 8.69
CA ILE A 167 -22.79 -5.72 8.08
C ILE A 167 -23.58 -7.04 8.06
N ASN A 168 -24.21 -7.42 9.17
CA ASN A 168 -24.98 -8.67 9.22
C ASN A 168 -26.13 -8.73 8.20
N SER A 169 -26.88 -7.63 8.03
CA SER A 169 -27.95 -7.58 7.03
C SER A 169 -27.41 -7.60 5.60
N GLU A 170 -26.31 -6.90 5.33
CA GLU A 170 -25.69 -6.88 4.00
C GLU A 170 -25.11 -8.23 3.62
N VAL A 171 -24.39 -8.88 4.53
CA VAL A 171 -23.85 -10.23 4.33
C VAL A 171 -24.98 -11.23 4.11
N SER A 172 -26.02 -11.20 4.94
CA SER A 172 -27.18 -12.09 4.80
C SER A 172 -27.88 -11.89 3.46
N TYR A 173 -28.04 -10.64 3.02
CA TYR A 173 -28.63 -10.32 1.72
C TYR A 173 -27.75 -10.81 0.57
N MET A 174 -26.43 -10.58 0.64
CA MET A 174 -25.47 -11.00 -0.37
C MET A 174 -25.44 -12.53 -0.53
N GLU A 175 -25.34 -13.27 0.57
CA GLU A 175 -25.35 -14.75 0.55
C GLU A 175 -26.66 -15.34 0.02
N LYS A 176 -27.79 -14.71 0.33
CA LYS A 176 -29.12 -15.14 -0.13
C LYS A 176 -29.29 -14.93 -1.63
N ASN A 177 -28.82 -13.81 -2.16
CA ASN A 177 -29.03 -13.42 -3.56
C ASN A 177 -27.90 -13.88 -4.49
N TYR A 178 -26.74 -14.29 -3.98
CA TYR A 178 -25.59 -14.69 -4.79
C TYR A 178 -25.93 -15.70 -5.90
N GLY A 179 -26.80 -16.67 -5.63
CA GLY A 179 -27.18 -17.68 -6.62
C GLY A 179 -27.80 -17.10 -7.90
N THR A 180 -28.48 -15.96 -7.82
CA THR A 180 -29.13 -15.29 -8.95
C THR A 180 -28.32 -14.11 -9.47
N THR A 181 -27.68 -13.34 -8.59
CA THR A 181 -26.94 -12.12 -8.98
C THR A 181 -25.51 -12.40 -9.40
N ARG A 182 -24.88 -13.43 -8.83
CA ARG A 182 -23.42 -13.66 -8.90
C ARG A 182 -22.59 -12.46 -8.45
N VAL A 183 -23.13 -11.63 -7.57
CA VAL A 183 -22.45 -10.45 -7.03
C VAL A 183 -22.06 -10.71 -5.57
N PHE A 184 -20.79 -10.46 -5.25
CA PHE A 184 -20.29 -10.42 -3.88
C PHE A 184 -19.00 -9.59 -3.80
N VAL A 185 -18.61 -9.16 -2.60
CA VAL A 185 -17.32 -8.52 -2.30
C VAL A 185 -16.51 -9.36 -1.30
N HIS A 186 -15.27 -8.97 -1.03
CA HIS A 186 -14.43 -9.69 -0.08
C HIS A 186 -14.77 -9.37 1.36
N THR A 187 -15.12 -8.11 1.63
CA THR A 187 -15.11 -7.56 2.98
C THR A 187 -16.21 -6.54 3.16
N PHE A 188 -16.79 -6.50 4.35
CA PHE A 188 -17.60 -5.38 4.82
C PHE A 188 -16.88 -4.67 5.95
N ILE A 189 -16.93 -3.34 5.96
CA ILE A 189 -16.23 -2.49 6.92
C ILE A 189 -17.18 -1.46 7.50
N ASP A 190 -17.36 -1.48 8.82
CA ASP A 190 -18.09 -0.47 9.58
C ASP A 190 -17.16 0.17 10.62
N ALA A 191 -17.71 0.99 11.51
CA ALA A 191 -16.96 1.66 12.54
C ALA A 191 -16.37 0.74 13.64
N GLN A 192 -16.79 -0.52 13.73
CA GLN A 192 -16.38 -1.48 14.77
C GLN A 192 -15.58 -2.65 14.23
N GLN A 193 -15.83 -3.10 12.99
CA GLN A 193 -15.28 -4.34 12.47
C GLN A 193 -14.81 -4.25 11.01
N ILE A 194 -13.84 -5.09 10.67
CA ILE A 194 -13.44 -5.40 9.29
C ILE A 194 -13.72 -6.88 9.08
N LEU A 195 -14.84 -7.20 8.43
CA LEU A 195 -15.30 -8.58 8.29
C LEU A 195 -15.06 -9.11 6.88
N ASN A 196 -14.10 -10.02 6.71
CA ASN A 196 -13.93 -10.77 5.48
C ASN A 196 -14.99 -11.87 5.37
N ILE A 197 -15.77 -11.84 4.29
CA ILE A 197 -16.78 -12.84 3.96
C ILE A 197 -16.38 -13.74 2.78
N ALA A 198 -15.34 -13.37 2.03
CA ALA A 198 -14.73 -14.19 0.98
C ALA A 198 -13.19 -14.14 1.08
N ASP A 199 -12.53 -15.19 0.56
CA ASP A 199 -11.06 -15.28 0.60
C ASP A 199 -10.42 -14.36 -0.44
N ALA A 200 -9.70 -13.33 0.03
CA ALA A 200 -9.02 -12.33 -0.81
C ALA A 200 -7.89 -12.89 -1.70
N LYS A 201 -7.57 -14.18 -1.61
CA LYS A 201 -6.72 -14.88 -2.61
C LYS A 201 -7.41 -15.09 -3.95
N TYR A 202 -8.73 -15.01 -4.00
CA TYR A 202 -9.55 -15.14 -5.20
C TYR A 202 -10.19 -13.79 -5.54
N MET A 203 -10.63 -13.61 -6.78
CA MET A 203 -11.39 -12.41 -7.17
C MET A 203 -12.81 -12.41 -6.59
N ALA A 204 -13.41 -11.22 -6.51
CA ALA A 204 -14.83 -11.02 -6.22
C ALA A 204 -15.55 -10.38 -7.41
N GLU A 205 -16.88 -10.37 -7.36
CA GLU A 205 -17.76 -10.02 -8.50
C GLU A 205 -18.61 -8.75 -8.28
N GLY A 206 -18.11 -7.76 -7.51
CA GLY A 206 -18.86 -6.55 -7.14
C GLY A 206 -18.60 -5.27 -7.94
N ALA A 207 -17.60 -5.24 -8.83
CA ALA A 207 -17.13 -4.01 -9.49
C ALA A 207 -17.19 -4.05 -11.03
N GLY A 208 -17.94 -4.99 -11.60
CA GLY A 208 -18.05 -5.19 -13.06
C GLY A 208 -16.88 -5.96 -13.69
N PRO A 209 -17.07 -6.54 -14.89
CA PRO A 209 -16.16 -7.54 -15.48
C PRO A 209 -14.75 -7.01 -15.79
N ASN A 210 -14.59 -5.70 -15.99
CA ASN A 210 -13.29 -5.10 -16.30
C ASN A 210 -12.42 -4.88 -15.07
N ALA A 211 -13.01 -4.91 -13.86
CA ALA A 211 -12.32 -4.70 -12.60
C ALA A 211 -12.29 -5.96 -11.72
N ASN A 212 -13.37 -6.75 -11.71
CA ASN A 212 -13.51 -7.97 -10.92
C ASN A 212 -12.26 -8.86 -10.91
N PRO A 213 -11.64 -9.20 -12.07
CA PRO A 213 -10.49 -10.09 -12.09
C PRO A 213 -9.19 -9.55 -11.47
N TYR A 214 -9.18 -8.30 -10.97
CA TYR A 214 -7.93 -7.60 -10.69
C TYR A 214 -7.83 -6.99 -9.30
N PHE A 215 -8.92 -6.80 -8.56
CA PHE A 215 -8.90 -6.01 -7.33
C PHE A 215 -9.60 -6.70 -6.16
N VAL A 216 -9.05 -6.50 -4.96
CA VAL A 216 -9.79 -6.72 -3.70
C VAL A 216 -10.89 -5.68 -3.63
N GLN A 217 -12.03 -6.01 -3.01
CA GLN A 217 -13.23 -5.18 -3.01
C GLN A 217 -13.82 -5.22 -1.60
N PHE A 218 -14.16 -4.06 -1.05
CA PHE A 218 -14.88 -3.97 0.21
C PHE A 218 -16.03 -2.98 0.14
N GLU A 219 -17.05 -3.23 0.95
CA GLU A 219 -18.27 -2.42 1.09
C GLU A 219 -18.32 -1.72 2.44
N MET A 220 -18.92 -0.53 2.47
CA MET A 220 -19.10 0.27 3.67
C MET A 220 -20.58 0.58 3.88
N PRO A 221 -21.24 -0.01 4.89
CA PRO A 221 -22.55 0.45 5.35
C PRO A 221 -22.49 1.90 5.85
N HIS A 222 -23.57 2.67 5.76
CA HIS A 222 -23.51 4.09 6.10
C HIS A 222 -23.44 4.34 7.62
N GLU A 223 -22.55 5.26 8.02
CA GLU A 223 -22.37 5.70 9.40
C GLU A 223 -22.98 7.08 9.65
N TYR A 224 -23.53 7.28 10.85
CA TYR A 224 -24.35 8.47 11.15
C TYR A 224 -23.84 9.35 12.28
N THR A 225 -22.70 9.00 12.89
CA THR A 225 -22.02 9.82 13.90
C THR A 225 -20.60 10.12 13.47
N ALA A 226 -20.06 11.26 13.90
CA ALA A 226 -18.71 11.68 13.53
C ALA A 226 -17.65 10.64 13.90
N THR A 227 -17.73 10.09 15.13
CA THR A 227 -16.80 9.05 15.59
C THR A 227 -16.94 7.77 14.77
N ALA A 228 -18.16 7.32 14.50
CA ALA A 228 -18.36 6.08 13.75
C ALA A 228 -17.86 6.23 12.29
N PHE A 229 -18.22 7.32 11.61
CA PHE A 229 -17.72 7.61 10.27
C PHE A 229 -16.19 7.68 10.21
N ALA A 230 -15.55 8.37 11.17
CA ALA A 230 -14.10 8.43 11.24
C ALA A 230 -13.45 7.06 11.49
N ASN A 231 -14.03 6.24 12.36
CA ASN A 231 -13.54 4.88 12.63
C ASN A 231 -13.70 3.96 11.41
N GLN A 232 -14.81 4.05 10.68
CA GLN A 232 -15.00 3.29 9.45
C GLN A 232 -13.97 3.69 8.38
N VAL A 233 -13.77 5.00 8.18
CA VAL A 233 -12.75 5.51 7.25
C VAL A 233 -11.34 5.06 7.66
N ALA A 234 -11.04 5.03 8.97
CA ALA A 234 -9.79 4.51 9.52
C ALA A 234 -9.62 3.01 9.23
N ASN A 235 -10.65 2.20 9.50
CA ASN A 235 -10.68 0.76 9.20
C ASN A 235 -10.50 0.49 7.71
N ALA A 236 -11.19 1.23 6.85
CA ALA A 236 -11.08 1.12 5.39
C ALA A 236 -9.68 1.47 4.89
N ALA A 237 -9.06 2.53 5.43
CA ALA A 237 -7.71 2.93 5.05
C ALA A 237 -6.65 1.93 5.53
N TYR A 238 -6.79 1.41 6.76
CA TYR A 238 -5.97 0.33 7.29
C TYR A 238 -6.07 -0.92 6.42
N TYR A 239 -7.28 -1.40 6.13
CA TYR A 239 -7.50 -2.60 5.33
C TYR A 239 -6.95 -2.46 3.90
N THR A 240 -7.09 -1.27 3.32
CA THR A 240 -6.48 -0.94 2.03
C THR A 240 -4.95 -1.03 2.11
N ALA A 241 -4.33 -0.36 3.08
CA ALA A 241 -2.88 -0.39 3.29
C ALA A 241 -2.36 -1.82 3.53
N TYR A 242 -3.08 -2.62 4.31
CA TYR A 242 -2.78 -4.02 4.58
C TYR A 242 -2.71 -4.83 3.27
N ASN A 243 -3.76 -4.76 2.43
CA ASN A 243 -3.80 -5.46 1.15
C ASN A 243 -2.68 -5.02 0.19
N LEU A 244 -2.38 -3.71 0.15
CA LEU A 244 -1.27 -3.19 -0.65
C LEU A 244 0.09 -3.70 -0.15
N LYS A 245 0.30 -3.81 1.17
CA LYS A 245 1.52 -4.39 1.76
C LYS A 245 1.67 -5.86 1.39
N GLN A 246 0.61 -6.67 1.53
CA GLN A 246 0.63 -8.08 1.15
C GLN A 246 0.98 -8.30 -0.34
N GLY A 247 0.56 -7.37 -1.20
CA GLY A 247 0.88 -7.38 -2.63
C GLY A 247 2.22 -6.73 -3.02
N ASN A 248 2.96 -6.13 -2.08
CA ASN A 248 4.09 -5.22 -2.36
C ASN A 248 3.72 -4.16 -3.43
N LEU A 249 2.51 -3.60 -3.29
CA LEU A 249 1.93 -2.62 -4.20
C LEU A 249 2.17 -1.20 -3.67
N PRO A 250 2.36 -0.21 -4.58
CA PRO A 250 2.46 1.19 -4.20
C PRO A 250 1.11 1.74 -3.76
N VAL A 251 1.07 2.83 -3.00
CA VAL A 251 -0.17 3.55 -2.69
C VAL A 251 -0.38 4.61 -3.76
N THR A 252 -1.23 4.31 -4.75
CA THR A 252 -1.43 5.19 -5.91
C THR A 252 -2.88 5.23 -6.32
N LYS A 253 -3.37 6.43 -6.64
CA LYS A 253 -4.72 6.61 -7.17
C LYS A 253 -4.85 5.92 -8.52
N GLY A 254 -5.97 5.21 -8.72
CA GLY A 254 -6.41 4.78 -10.04
C GLY A 254 -6.44 5.92 -11.05
N ASN A 255 -6.19 5.62 -12.32
CA ASN A 255 -6.20 6.62 -13.39
C ASN A 255 -6.78 6.07 -14.69
N LYS A 256 -7.08 6.99 -15.62
CA LYS A 256 -7.69 6.69 -16.92
C LYS A 256 -6.93 5.70 -17.81
N ASN A 257 -5.65 5.44 -17.54
CA ASN A 257 -4.85 4.46 -18.29
C ASN A 257 -4.91 3.07 -17.65
N GLY A 258 -5.76 2.86 -16.63
CA GLY A 258 -5.87 1.60 -15.90
C GLY A 258 -4.73 1.34 -14.90
N GLY A 259 -3.86 2.33 -14.67
CA GLY A 259 -2.81 2.27 -13.66
C GLY A 259 -3.30 2.76 -12.30
N GLY A 260 -2.61 2.36 -11.23
CA GLY A 260 -2.96 2.71 -9.86
C GLY A 260 -3.52 1.52 -9.08
N THR A 261 -3.59 1.67 -7.75
CA THR A 261 -3.82 0.57 -6.81
C THR A 261 -4.97 0.82 -5.85
N VAL A 262 -5.46 2.06 -5.74
CA VAL A 262 -6.58 2.45 -4.91
C VAL A 262 -7.65 3.09 -5.79
N TRP A 263 -8.84 2.52 -5.80
CA TRP A 263 -9.91 2.84 -6.75
C TRP A 263 -11.25 3.01 -6.04
N THR A 264 -12.03 4.02 -6.39
CA THR A 264 -13.47 3.99 -6.08
C THR A 264 -14.22 3.28 -7.20
N HIS A 265 -15.43 2.78 -6.92
CA HIS A 265 -16.28 2.22 -7.96
C HIS A 265 -16.59 3.26 -9.05
N ALA A 266 -16.82 4.53 -8.68
CA ALA A 266 -16.97 5.64 -9.63
C ALA A 266 -15.79 5.78 -10.61
N MET A 267 -14.57 5.57 -10.13
CA MET A 267 -13.38 5.60 -10.98
C MET A 267 -13.31 4.38 -11.91
N VAL A 268 -13.76 3.20 -11.44
CA VAL A 268 -13.90 2.03 -12.30
C VAL A 268 -14.90 2.31 -13.41
N SER A 269 -16.10 2.81 -13.09
CA SER A 269 -17.11 3.19 -14.08
C SER A 269 -16.56 4.18 -15.12
N SER A 270 -15.84 5.20 -14.66
CA SER A 270 -15.33 6.28 -15.51
C SER A 270 -14.13 5.88 -16.38
N TYR A 271 -13.26 4.99 -15.89
CA TYR A 271 -11.95 4.74 -16.52
C TYR A 271 -11.80 3.32 -17.08
N LEU A 272 -12.46 2.33 -16.48
CA LEU A 272 -12.40 0.94 -16.90
C LEU A 272 -13.70 0.48 -17.56
N GLY A 273 -14.84 1.07 -17.21
CA GLY A 273 -16.17 0.67 -17.69
C GLY A 273 -16.60 -0.71 -17.19
N GLY A 274 -17.73 -1.21 -17.70
CA GLY A 274 -18.33 -2.48 -17.27
C GLY A 274 -19.24 -2.38 -16.03
N THR A 275 -19.42 -1.17 -15.51
CA THR A 275 -20.30 -0.78 -14.41
C THR A 275 -20.59 0.72 -14.55
N ASP A 276 -21.69 1.20 -13.99
CA ASP A 276 -22.13 2.60 -14.00
C ASP A 276 -22.26 3.22 -12.59
N HIS A 277 -21.89 2.45 -11.57
CA HIS A 277 -21.95 2.81 -10.16
C HIS A 277 -21.03 3.99 -9.81
N GLN A 278 -21.42 4.78 -8.79
CA GLN A 278 -20.77 6.06 -8.43
C GLN A 278 -20.29 6.11 -6.97
N ASP A 279 -20.34 5.00 -6.25
CA ASP A 279 -19.85 4.87 -4.87
C ASP A 279 -18.31 5.03 -4.78
N PRO A 280 -17.77 5.51 -3.63
CA PRO A 280 -18.47 5.99 -2.45
C PRO A 280 -18.69 7.52 -2.43
N ILE A 281 -18.74 8.16 -3.61
CA ILE A 281 -18.55 9.62 -3.74
C ILE A 281 -19.61 10.41 -2.97
N SER A 282 -20.89 10.07 -3.14
CA SER A 282 -22.00 10.76 -2.49
C SER A 282 -22.01 10.51 -0.98
N TYR A 283 -21.77 9.27 -0.56
CA TYR A 283 -21.67 8.91 0.86
C TYR A 283 -20.58 9.71 1.57
N TRP A 284 -19.35 9.69 1.06
CA TRP A 284 -18.25 10.45 1.65
C TRP A 284 -18.51 11.95 1.67
N SER A 285 -19.00 12.51 0.57
CA SER A 285 -19.28 13.95 0.50
C SER A 285 -20.36 14.38 1.49
N ALA A 286 -21.46 13.63 1.60
CA ALA A 286 -22.56 13.95 2.50
C ALA A 286 -22.16 13.79 3.97
N SER A 287 -21.52 12.66 4.33
CA SER A 287 -21.08 12.37 5.69
C SER A 287 -20.01 13.36 6.16
N ALA A 288 -19.01 13.66 5.32
CA ALA A 288 -17.97 14.63 5.66
C ALA A 288 -18.54 16.03 5.89
N LYS A 289 -19.48 16.47 5.04
CA LYS A 289 -20.11 17.78 5.19
C LYS A 289 -20.97 17.84 6.45
N LYS A 290 -21.78 16.82 6.69
CA LYS A 290 -22.71 16.77 7.81
C LYS A 290 -22.02 16.62 9.17
N LEU A 291 -20.99 15.76 9.24
CA LEU A 291 -20.41 15.31 10.51
C LEU A 291 -19.15 16.08 10.90
N PHE A 292 -18.44 16.69 9.93
CA PHE A 292 -17.16 17.37 10.16
C PHE A 292 -17.07 18.76 9.51
N ASP A 293 -18.13 19.24 8.86
CA ASP A 293 -18.15 20.48 8.09
C ASP A 293 -16.96 20.59 7.09
N THR A 294 -16.65 19.48 6.43
CA THR A 294 -15.51 19.38 5.50
C THR A 294 -15.87 18.60 4.24
N SER A 295 -14.95 18.51 3.30
CA SER A 295 -15.04 17.58 2.16
C SER A 295 -14.20 16.34 2.43
N TYR A 296 -14.60 15.20 1.88
CA TYR A 296 -13.77 14.00 1.88
C TYR A 296 -13.83 13.33 0.51
N THR A 297 -12.66 13.08 -0.07
CA THR A 297 -12.48 12.57 -1.42
C THR A 297 -11.48 11.42 -1.43
N ILE A 298 -11.36 10.74 -2.58
CA ILE A 298 -10.32 9.72 -2.78
C ILE A 298 -8.90 10.25 -2.53
N ASN A 299 -8.63 11.55 -2.73
CA ASN A 299 -7.31 12.11 -2.46
C ASN A 299 -7.05 12.18 -0.94
N ASP A 300 -8.06 12.55 -0.15
CA ASP A 300 -7.97 12.54 1.32
C ASP A 300 -7.79 11.12 1.85
N PHE A 301 -8.54 10.16 1.28
CA PHE A 301 -8.44 8.75 1.64
C PHE A 301 -7.05 8.18 1.34
N ILE A 302 -6.46 8.48 0.17
CA ILE A 302 -5.12 8.01 -0.20
C ILE A 302 -4.05 8.49 0.77
N VAL A 303 -4.13 9.73 1.26
CA VAL A 303 -3.19 10.23 2.27
C VAL A 303 -3.31 9.44 3.57
N LEU A 304 -4.54 9.07 3.96
CA LEU A 304 -4.76 8.23 5.14
C LEU A 304 -4.24 6.81 4.94
N VAL A 305 -4.49 6.20 3.76
CA VAL A 305 -3.92 4.90 3.38
C VAL A 305 -2.39 4.95 3.45
N GLN A 306 -1.76 6.01 2.94
CA GLN A 306 -0.32 6.20 3.02
C GLN A 306 0.17 6.24 4.47
N ALA A 307 -0.56 6.90 5.36
CA ALA A 307 -0.18 6.98 6.77
C ALA A 307 -0.19 5.61 7.46
N TYR A 308 -1.21 4.77 7.21
CA TYR A 308 -1.22 3.38 7.68
C TYR A 308 -0.10 2.57 7.02
N TYR A 309 0.07 2.69 5.69
CA TYR A 309 1.10 1.98 4.94
C TYR A 309 2.52 2.30 5.44
N ASN A 310 2.77 3.54 5.85
CA ASN A 310 4.07 3.98 6.37
C ASN A 310 4.39 3.38 7.74
N LYS A 311 3.38 3.00 8.52
CA LYS A 311 3.48 2.47 9.89
C LYS A 311 3.56 0.94 9.96
N MET A 312 3.20 0.25 8.87
CA MET A 312 3.24 -1.21 8.72
C MET A 312 4.63 -1.74 8.35
#